data_AF-A0A899FXR4-F1
#
_entry.id   AF-A0A899FXR4-F1
#
_cell.length_a   1.000
_cell.length_b   1.000
_cell.length_c   1.000
_cell.angle_alpha   90.00
_cell.angle_beta   90.00
_cell.angle_gamma   90.00
#
_symmetry.space_group_name_H-M   'P 1'
#
loop_
_entity.id
_entity.type
_entity.pdbx_description
1 polymer ?
#
loop_
_entity_poly.entity_id
_entity_poly.type
_entity_poly.pdbx_seq_one_letter_code
_entity_poly.pdbx_strand_id
1 'polypeptide(L)'
;MFGLFNLKARPKFHIQITIHHLINVPLVSGQMFIKWYLKDSISTKTKGKSQKAPIKDHKVTWDHDISCVISMRIGKRQRLSGSWMIFEVNQELRCASHQLVLGRVEINLAEYVGLSKETGCYLLQNSKVNSLLKISISIEQICGNTDYIMYMKFDLFS
;
A
#
# COMPACT_ATOMS: atom_id res chain seq x y z
N MET A 1 -12.68 -33.24 28.78
CA MET A 1 -13.17 -31.89 28.40
C MET A 1 -12.01 -30.92 28.57
N PHE A 2 -11.14 -30.80 27.56
CA PHE A 2 -9.95 -29.94 27.64
C PHE A 2 -10.32 -28.53 27.18
N GLY A 3 -10.43 -27.61 28.14
CA GLY A 3 -10.48 -26.18 27.86
C GLY A 3 -9.13 -25.72 27.30
N LEU A 4 -9.02 -25.62 25.98
CA LEU A 4 -7.94 -24.90 25.34
C LEU A 4 -8.26 -23.42 25.43
N PHE A 5 -7.61 -22.76 26.38
CA PHE A 5 -7.48 -21.32 26.49
C PHE A 5 -7.27 -20.71 25.10
N ASN A 6 -8.26 -19.95 24.64
CA ASN A 6 -8.18 -19.12 23.46
C ASN A 6 -7.18 -17.97 23.76
N LEU A 7 -5.89 -18.28 23.65
CA LEU A 7 -4.81 -17.30 23.75
C LEU A 7 -4.99 -16.32 22.60
N LYS A 8 -5.58 -15.15 22.90
CA LYS A 8 -5.82 -13.99 22.01
C LYS A 8 -4.75 -13.86 20.93
N ALA A 9 -4.94 -14.57 19.81
CA ALA A 9 -3.97 -14.59 18.72
C ALA A 9 -4.07 -13.26 17.97
N ARG A 10 -2.91 -12.66 17.64
CA ARG A 10 -2.87 -11.41 16.88
C ARG A 10 -3.60 -11.62 15.55
N PRO A 11 -4.56 -10.74 15.21
CA PRO A 11 -5.29 -10.88 13.96
C PRO A 11 -4.33 -10.81 12.78
N LYS A 12 -4.52 -11.72 11.83
CA LYS A 12 -3.77 -11.81 10.59
C LYS A 12 -4.70 -11.46 9.44
N PHE A 13 -4.19 -10.64 8.55
CA PHE A 13 -4.92 -10.11 7.42
C PHE A 13 -4.19 -10.49 6.14
N HIS A 14 -4.91 -11.06 5.20
CA HIS A 14 -4.49 -11.20 3.82
C HIS A 14 -4.81 -9.89 3.09
N ILE A 15 -3.81 -9.34 2.43
CA ILE A 15 -3.93 -8.09 1.70
C ILE A 15 -3.64 -8.35 0.24
N GLN A 16 -4.52 -7.85 -0.60
CA GLN A 16 -4.33 -7.79 -2.04
C GLN A 16 -4.33 -6.32 -2.47
N ILE A 17 -3.27 -5.91 -3.15
CA ILE A 17 -3.11 -4.55 -3.65
C ILE A 17 -2.82 -4.62 -5.14
N THR A 18 -3.57 -3.89 -5.95
CA THR A 18 -3.28 -3.71 -7.37
C THR A 18 -2.81 -2.29 -7.61
N ILE A 19 -1.57 -2.14 -8.08
CA ILE A 19 -1.02 -0.87 -8.55
C ILE A 19 -1.37 -0.73 -10.03
N HIS A 20 -2.35 0.12 -10.35
CA HIS A 20 -2.82 0.29 -11.73
C HIS A 20 -1.86 1.17 -12.52
N HIS A 21 -1.82 2.46 -12.20
CA HIS A 21 -1.09 3.45 -12.97
C HIS A 21 -0.83 4.74 -12.20
N LEU A 22 0.12 5.51 -12.70
CA LEU A 22 0.42 6.88 -12.29
C LEU A 22 0.08 7.81 -13.46
N ILE A 23 -0.72 8.84 -13.21
CA ILE A 23 -1.06 9.90 -14.18
C ILE A 23 -0.42 11.24 -13.80
N ASN A 24 -0.47 12.21 -14.72
CA ASN A 24 0.15 13.52 -14.61
C ASN A 24 1.66 13.42 -14.37
N VAL A 25 2.31 12.50 -15.09
CA VAL A 25 3.75 12.30 -15.04
C VAL A 25 4.42 13.32 -15.98
N PRO A 26 5.47 14.02 -15.54
CA PRO A 26 6.23 14.92 -16.42
C PRO A 26 6.86 14.14 -17.57
N LEU A 27 7.00 14.75 -18.76
CA LEU A 27 7.60 14.14 -19.97
C LEU A 27 9.13 14.02 -19.87
N VAL A 28 9.63 13.49 -18.76
CA VAL A 28 11.05 13.17 -18.59
C VAL A 28 11.32 11.79 -19.17
N SER A 29 12.43 11.63 -19.87
CA SER A 29 12.84 10.34 -20.42
C SER A 29 13.18 9.32 -19.33
N GLY A 30 13.00 8.03 -19.62
CA GLY A 30 13.36 6.94 -18.71
C GLY A 30 12.27 5.89 -18.52
N GLN A 31 12.47 5.03 -17.54
CA GLN A 31 11.49 4.05 -17.09
C GLN A 31 11.16 4.32 -15.63
N MET A 32 9.94 4.03 -15.23
CA MET A 32 9.45 4.22 -13.88
C MET A 32 9.06 2.89 -13.25
N PHE A 33 9.25 2.79 -11.95
CA PHE A 33 8.88 1.64 -11.16
C PHE A 33 8.55 2.06 -9.74
N ILE A 34 7.80 1.23 -9.03
CA ILE A 34 7.35 1.51 -7.67
C ILE A 34 8.02 0.52 -6.74
N LYS A 35 8.63 1.03 -5.67
CA LYS A 35 9.07 0.23 -4.52
C LYS A 35 8.01 0.34 -3.46
N TRP A 36 7.70 -0.75 -2.77
CA TRP A 36 6.82 -0.69 -1.60
C TRP A 36 7.47 -1.33 -0.38
N TYR A 37 7.08 -0.84 0.79
CA TYR A 37 7.46 -1.40 2.07
C TYR A 37 6.48 -1.02 3.17
N LEU A 38 6.30 -1.91 4.14
CA LEU A 38 5.55 -1.61 5.35
C LEU A 38 6.45 -0.92 6.39
N LYS A 39 6.03 0.24 6.90
CA LYS A 39 6.83 1.14 7.77
C LYS A 39 7.36 0.46 9.03
N ASP A 40 6.51 -0.33 9.69
CA ASP A 40 6.84 -0.97 10.97
C ASP A 40 7.30 -2.44 10.84
N SER A 41 7.51 -2.91 9.61
CA SER A 41 7.95 -4.29 9.35
C SER A 41 9.39 -4.34 8.86
N ILE A 42 10.20 -5.04 9.64
CA ILE A 42 11.57 -5.42 9.26
C ILE A 42 11.54 -6.60 8.26
N SER A 43 10.38 -7.23 8.04
CA SER A 43 10.25 -8.39 7.16
C SER A 43 10.44 -8.01 5.69
N THR A 44 11.27 -8.77 4.99
CA THR A 44 11.43 -8.70 3.53
C THR A 44 10.16 -9.09 2.78
N LYS A 45 9.25 -9.86 3.41
CA LYS A 45 7.97 -10.30 2.80
C LYS A 45 6.99 -9.16 2.54
N THR A 46 7.15 -8.04 3.25
CA THR A 46 6.29 -6.87 3.11
C THR A 46 6.96 -5.76 2.29
N LYS A 47 8.05 -6.08 1.59
CA LYS A 47 8.77 -5.17 0.70
C LYS A 47 8.81 -5.75 -0.71
N GLY A 48 8.87 -4.89 -1.72
CA GLY A 48 8.99 -5.34 -3.09
C GLY A 48 9.13 -4.19 -4.07
N LYS A 49 9.20 -4.55 -5.36
CA LYS A 49 9.32 -3.60 -6.46
C LYS A 49 8.49 -4.08 -7.65
N SER A 50 7.91 -3.13 -8.39
CA SER A 50 7.21 -3.43 -9.63
C SER A 50 8.21 -3.65 -10.77
N GLN A 51 7.68 -4.11 -11.90
CA GLN A 51 8.38 -3.99 -13.18
C GLN A 51 8.65 -2.53 -13.55
N LYS A 52 9.68 -2.31 -14.36
CA LYS A 52 9.98 -1.02 -14.97
C LYS A 52 9.06 -0.81 -16.16
N ALA A 53 8.37 0.33 -16.21
CA ALA A 53 7.43 0.67 -17.26
C ALA A 53 7.79 2.02 -17.89
N PRO A 54 7.65 2.17 -19.22
CA PRO A 54 7.88 3.44 -19.89
C PRO A 54 6.74 4.44 -19.62
N ILE A 55 7.05 5.72 -19.76
CA ILE A 55 6.04 6.79 -19.76
C ILE A 55 5.42 6.87 -21.15
N LYS A 56 4.09 6.83 -21.23
CA LYS A 56 3.29 7.01 -22.45
C LYS A 56 2.12 7.91 -22.12
N ASP A 57 1.89 8.96 -22.91
CA ASP A 57 0.76 9.90 -22.72
C ASP A 57 0.67 10.45 -21.29
N HIS A 58 1.80 10.89 -20.73
CA HIS A 58 1.90 11.38 -19.33
C HIS A 58 1.46 10.38 -18.26
N LYS A 59 1.43 9.10 -18.61
CA LYS A 59 0.96 8.00 -17.78
C LYS A 59 1.99 6.87 -17.76
N VAL A 60 2.04 6.18 -16.63
CA VAL A 60 2.75 4.91 -16.50
C VAL A 60 1.77 3.88 -15.97
N THR A 61 1.63 2.76 -16.68
CA THR A 61 0.76 1.66 -16.27
C THR A 61 1.62 0.47 -15.85
N TRP A 62 1.31 -0.13 -14.70
CA TRP A 62 1.97 -1.34 -14.21
C TRP A 62 1.04 -2.54 -14.11
N ASP A 63 -0.22 -2.32 -13.74
CA ASP A 63 -1.21 -3.36 -13.43
C ASP A 63 -0.62 -4.50 -12.59
N HIS A 64 0.10 -4.10 -11.53
CA HIS A 64 0.91 -5.01 -10.73
C HIS A 64 0.18 -5.41 -9.45
N ASP A 65 -0.05 -6.71 -9.29
CA ASP A 65 -0.68 -7.28 -8.10
C ASP A 65 0.35 -7.65 -7.03
N ILE A 66 0.05 -7.24 -5.80
CA ILE A 66 0.81 -7.53 -4.60
C ILE A 66 -0.10 -8.29 -3.66
N SER A 67 0.37 -9.44 -3.20
CA SER A 67 -0.31 -10.25 -2.19
C SER A 67 0.62 -10.44 -1.00
N CYS A 68 0.16 -10.08 0.20
CA CYS A 68 0.93 -10.29 1.42
C CYS A 68 0.03 -10.56 2.62
N VAL A 69 0.63 -11.10 3.68
CA VAL A 69 -0.05 -11.33 4.95
C VAL A 69 0.62 -10.51 6.03
N ILE A 70 -0.16 -9.70 6.75
CA ILE A 70 0.34 -8.91 7.88
C ILE A 70 -0.41 -9.25 9.16
N SER A 71 0.28 -9.16 10.29
CA SER A 71 -0.34 -9.26 11.60
C SER A 71 -0.41 -7.87 12.22
N MET A 72 -1.62 -7.39 12.46
CA MET A 72 -1.84 -6.12 13.14
C MET A 72 -2.01 -6.35 14.64
N ARG A 73 -1.59 -5.37 15.46
CA ARG A 73 -1.79 -5.41 16.91
C ARG A 73 -3.10 -4.71 17.24
N ILE A 74 -3.75 -5.10 18.33
CA ILE A 74 -4.87 -4.35 18.88
C ILE A 74 -4.29 -3.31 19.84
N GLY A 75 -4.48 -2.04 19.51
CA GLY A 75 -4.05 -0.88 20.28
C GLY A 75 -5.02 -0.52 21.41
N LYS A 76 -4.82 0.66 22.00
CA LYS A 76 -5.67 1.19 23.08
C LYS A 76 -7.11 1.37 22.58
N ARG A 77 -8.10 1.13 23.45
CA ARG A 77 -9.55 1.17 23.13
C ARG A 77 -10.01 0.12 22.10
N GLN A 78 -9.36 -1.06 22.04
CA GLN A 78 -9.70 -2.15 21.12
C GLN A 78 -9.65 -1.77 19.63
N ARG A 79 -8.86 -0.76 19.23
CA ARG A 79 -8.70 -0.41 17.81
C ARG A 79 -7.54 -1.16 17.18
N LEU A 80 -7.64 -1.53 15.91
CA LEU A 80 -6.47 -2.02 15.18
C LEU A 80 -5.38 -0.95 15.19
N SER A 81 -4.13 -1.36 15.38
CA SER A 81 -2.98 -0.46 15.23
C SER A 81 -2.84 -0.08 13.76
N GLY A 82 -2.70 1.22 13.48
CA GLY A 82 -2.40 1.70 12.13
C GLY A 82 -1.18 0.98 11.53
N SER A 83 -1.29 0.60 10.26
CA SER A 83 -0.26 -0.15 9.53
C SER A 83 0.01 0.54 8.21
N TRP A 84 1.10 1.31 8.17
CA TRP A 84 1.41 2.18 7.05
C TRP A 84 2.22 1.45 5.97
N MET A 85 1.66 1.34 4.78
CA MET A 85 2.32 0.88 3.57
C MET A 85 2.78 2.09 2.76
N ILE A 86 4.06 2.11 2.41
CA ILE A 86 4.67 3.21 1.66
C ILE A 86 4.94 2.74 0.24
N PHE A 87 4.48 3.49 -0.75
CA PHE A 87 4.74 3.30 -2.18
C PHE A 87 5.62 4.43 -2.68
N GLU A 88 6.86 4.12 -3.03
CA GLU A 88 7.86 5.06 -3.52
C GLU A 88 7.99 4.97 -5.03
N VAL A 89 7.64 6.04 -5.73
CA VAL A 89 7.74 6.13 -7.18
C VAL A 89 9.17 6.52 -7.55
N ASN A 90 9.84 5.63 -8.27
CA ASN A 90 11.22 5.78 -8.72
C ASN A 90 11.27 5.91 -10.25
N GLN A 91 12.18 6.75 -10.72
CA GLN A 91 12.52 6.91 -12.12
C GLN A 91 13.98 6.50 -12.34
N GLU A 92 14.20 5.71 -13.38
CA GLU A 92 15.51 5.34 -13.87
C GLU A 92 15.72 5.98 -15.25
N LEU A 93 16.68 6.89 -15.35
CA LEU A 93 17.07 7.50 -16.61
C LEU A 93 18.05 6.58 -17.33
N ARG A 94 17.90 6.45 -18.65
CA ARG A 94 18.75 5.55 -19.48
C ARG A 94 20.24 5.86 -19.39
N CYS A 95 20.59 7.11 -19.11
CA CYS A 95 21.98 7.59 -19.08
C CYS A 95 22.51 7.81 -17.66
N ALA A 96 21.70 7.62 -16.63
CA ALA A 96 22.11 7.86 -15.25
C ALA A 96 22.29 6.52 -14.52
N SER A 97 23.40 6.38 -13.80
CA SER A 97 23.61 5.27 -12.86
C SER A 97 22.74 5.37 -11.60
N HIS A 98 22.04 6.48 -11.40
CA HIS A 98 21.29 6.77 -10.19
C HIS A 98 19.78 6.76 -10.43
N GLN A 99 19.05 6.19 -9.49
CA GLN A 99 17.59 6.21 -9.44
C GLN A 99 17.14 7.53 -8.80
N LEU A 100 16.17 8.20 -9.43
CA LEU A 100 15.54 9.39 -8.89
C LEU A 100 14.22 9.01 -8.21
N VAL A 101 14.06 9.40 -6.95
CA VAL A 101 12.77 9.29 -6.26
C VAL A 101 11.92 10.49 -6.66
N LEU A 102 10.77 10.23 -7.29
CA LEU A 102 9.82 11.28 -7.68
C LEU A 102 8.91 11.68 -6.53
N GLY A 103 8.61 10.75 -5.63
CA GLY A 103 7.77 11.00 -4.46
C GLY A 103 7.24 9.70 -3.88
N ARG A 104 6.34 9.81 -2.90
CA ARG A 104 5.77 8.65 -2.20
C ARG A 104 4.30 8.81 -1.86
N VAL A 105 3.60 7.70 -1.74
CA VAL A 105 2.23 7.60 -1.22
C VAL A 105 2.28 6.75 0.05
N GLU A 106 1.71 7.24 1.15
CA GLU A 106 1.61 6.52 2.42
C GLU A 106 0.14 6.16 2.67
N ILE A 107 -0.17 4.87 2.81
CA ILE A 107 -1.54 4.38 3.01
C ILE A 107 -1.61 3.59 4.31
N ASN A 108 -2.57 3.91 5.17
CA ASN A 108 -2.87 3.12 6.35
C ASN A 108 -3.78 1.95 6.00
N LEU A 109 -3.22 0.74 5.98
CA LEU A 109 -3.95 -0.50 5.65
C LEU A 109 -5.03 -0.83 6.68
N ALA A 110 -4.92 -0.35 7.92
CA ALA A 110 -5.94 -0.62 8.94
C ALA A 110 -7.30 0.02 8.62
N GLU A 111 -7.34 1.01 7.73
CA GLU A 111 -8.57 1.68 7.26
C GLU A 111 -9.34 0.86 6.22
N TYR A 112 -8.71 -0.15 5.63
CA TYR A 112 -9.30 -0.99 4.59
C TYR A 112 -9.79 -2.34 5.12
N VAL A 113 -9.63 -2.60 6.42
CA VAL A 113 -10.12 -3.83 7.05
C VAL A 113 -11.64 -3.81 7.09
N GLY A 114 -12.26 -4.88 6.58
CA GLY A 114 -13.72 -5.03 6.56
C GLY A 114 -14.43 -4.24 5.46
N LEU A 115 -13.69 -3.51 4.63
CA LEU A 115 -14.22 -2.94 3.40
C LEU A 115 -14.15 -3.96 2.27
N SER A 116 -15.02 -3.79 1.27
CA SER A 116 -14.89 -4.51 0.00
C SER A 116 -13.65 -4.03 -0.76
N LYS A 117 -13.36 -4.62 -1.92
CA LYS A 117 -12.23 -4.16 -2.77
C LYS A 117 -12.45 -2.70 -3.17
N GLU A 118 -11.68 -1.80 -2.57
CA GLU A 118 -11.77 -0.35 -2.82
C GLU A 118 -10.70 0.11 -3.79
N THR A 119 -11.02 1.09 -4.63
CA THR A 119 -10.07 1.69 -5.58
C THR A 119 -9.96 3.18 -5.35
N GLY A 120 -8.75 3.67 -5.05
CA GLY A 120 -8.48 5.07 -4.76
C GLY A 120 -7.43 5.68 -5.67
N CYS A 121 -7.51 6.99 -5.84
CA CYS A 121 -6.47 7.82 -6.45
C CYS A 121 -5.74 8.58 -5.34
N TYR A 122 -4.45 8.36 -5.22
CA TYR A 122 -3.64 8.93 -4.14
C TYR A 122 -2.64 9.94 -4.71
N LEU A 123 -2.61 11.13 -4.11
CA LEU A 123 -1.68 12.17 -4.49
C LEU A 123 -0.26 11.83 -4.05
N LEU A 124 0.68 11.88 -4.99
CA LEU A 124 2.10 11.69 -4.73
C LEU A 124 2.63 12.82 -3.83
N GLN A 125 3.07 12.46 -2.63
CA GLN A 125 3.64 13.39 -1.65
C GLN A 125 5.16 13.49 -1.81
N ASN A 126 5.74 14.56 -1.25
CA ASN A 126 7.17 14.86 -1.36
C ASN A 126 7.65 14.85 -2.81
N SER A 127 6.81 15.38 -3.70
CA SER A 127 7.06 15.42 -5.14
C SER A 127 7.03 16.85 -5.66
N LYS A 128 7.77 17.10 -6.72
CA LYS A 128 7.67 18.34 -7.51
C LYS A 128 6.52 18.30 -8.50
N VAL A 129 5.78 17.19 -8.57
CA VAL A 129 4.70 16.97 -9.53
C VAL A 129 3.41 16.53 -8.85
N ASN A 130 2.29 16.98 -9.42
CA ASN A 130 0.94 16.65 -8.95
C ASN A 130 0.44 15.33 -9.55
N SER A 131 1.26 14.29 -9.43
CA SER A 131 0.95 12.98 -9.99
C SER A 131 0.01 12.20 -9.08
N LEU A 132 -0.95 11.49 -9.68
CA LEU A 132 -1.95 10.69 -8.97
C LEU A 132 -1.67 9.21 -9.22
N LEU A 133 -1.47 8.45 -8.15
CA LEU A 133 -1.25 7.02 -8.19
C LEU A 133 -2.56 6.29 -7.91
N LYS A 134 -3.05 5.49 -8.87
CA LYS A 134 -4.28 4.71 -8.72
C LYS A 134 -3.97 3.33 -8.17
N ILE A 135 -4.57 2.99 -7.03
CA ILE A 135 -4.35 1.72 -6.33
C ILE A 135 -5.71 1.12 -5.90
N SER A 136 -5.88 -0.18 -6.10
CA SER A 136 -6.95 -0.95 -5.45
C SER A 136 -6.43 -1.73 -4.27
N ILE A 137 -7.20 -1.80 -3.18
CA ILE A 137 -6.85 -2.52 -1.95
C ILE A 137 -8.04 -3.39 -1.54
N SER A 138 -7.77 -4.65 -1.23
CA SER A 138 -8.69 -5.58 -0.57
C SER A 138 -8.01 -6.19 0.64
N ILE A 139 -8.70 -6.27 1.77
CA ILE A 139 -8.18 -6.84 3.00
C ILE A 139 -9.19 -7.80 3.61
N GLU A 140 -8.76 -9.05 3.79
CA GLU A 140 -9.56 -10.12 4.38
C GLU A 140 -8.87 -10.64 5.65
N GLN A 141 -9.63 -10.78 6.73
CA GLN A 141 -9.10 -11.41 7.94
C GLN A 141 -9.07 -12.92 7.76
N ILE A 142 -7.88 -13.51 7.89
CA ILE A 142 -7.69 -14.96 7.75
C ILE A 142 -7.63 -15.69 9.09
N CYS A 143 -7.26 -15.00 10.18
CA CYS A 143 -7.06 -15.62 11.49
C CYS A 143 -7.06 -14.58 12.62
N GLY A 144 -7.27 -15.02 13.86
CA GLY A 144 -7.13 -14.24 15.09
C GLY A 144 -8.41 -13.54 15.54
N ASN A 145 -8.30 -12.67 16.55
CA ASN A 145 -9.47 -12.11 17.23
C ASN A 145 -10.27 -11.15 16.34
N THR A 146 -11.60 -11.15 16.49
CA THR A 146 -12.53 -10.22 15.79
C THR A 146 -13.01 -9.07 16.69
N ASP A 147 -12.65 -9.09 17.99
CA ASP A 147 -13.02 -8.03 18.95
C ASP A 147 -12.20 -6.74 18.76
N TYR A 148 -12.20 -6.17 17.56
CA TYR A 148 -11.56 -4.89 17.29
C TYR A 148 -12.53 -3.92 16.61
N ILE A 149 -12.37 -2.65 16.94
CA ILE A 149 -13.08 -1.54 16.31
C ILE A 149 -12.28 -1.14 15.07
N MET A 150 -12.92 -1.24 13.92
CA MET A 150 -12.38 -0.80 12.63
C MET A 150 -12.27 0.73 12.58
N TYR A 151 -11.36 1.24 11.74
CA TYR A 151 -11.33 2.66 11.45
C TYR A 151 -12.52 2.99 10.55
N MET A 152 -13.35 3.95 10.96
CA MET A 152 -14.31 4.56 10.05
C MET A 152 -13.49 5.36 9.03
N LYS A 153 -13.50 4.91 7.77
CA LYS A 153 -13.00 5.74 6.68
C LYS A 153 -13.97 6.90 6.53
N PHE A 154 -13.61 8.07 7.06
CA PHE A 154 -14.32 9.29 6.73
C PHE A 154 -13.94 9.64 5.30
N ASP A 155 -14.90 9.55 4.38
CA ASP A 155 -14.77 10.08 3.03
C ASP A 155 -14.67 11.61 3.13
N LEU A 156 -13.46 12.09 3.42
CA LEU A 156 -13.11 13.48 3.21
C LEU A 156 -12.76 13.61 1.72
N PHE A 157 -13.46 14.52 1.05
CA PHE A 157 -13.44 14.83 -0.39
C PHE A 157 -14.43 14.00 -1.24
N SER A 158 -15.72 14.35 -1.09
CA SER A 158 -16.65 14.44 -2.24
C SER A 158 -16.57 15.85 -2.84
#